data_AF-R7V542-F1
#
_entry.id   AF-R7V542-F1
#
_cell.length_a   1.000
_cell.length_b   1.000
_cell.length_c   1.000
_cell.angle_alpha   90.00
_cell.angle_beta   90.00
_cell.angle_gamma   90.00
#
_symmetry.space_group_name_H-M   'P 1'
#
loop_
_entity.id
_entity.type
_entity.pdbx_description
1 polymer ?
#
loop_
_entity_poly.entity_id
_entity_poly.type
_entity_poly.pdbx_seq_one_letter_code
_entity_poly.pdbx_strand_id
1 'polypeptide(L)'
;ILICKYSFFILICKYSPFILICKYSPFILICKYSPFILICKYSPFILICKYSPFILICKYSPFILICKYSPFILICKYSPFILICKYSPFILICKY
;
A
#
# COMPACT_ATOMS: atom_id res chain seq x y z
N ILE A 1 -5.61 11.04 -8.36
CA ILE A 1 -4.72 11.30 -7.20
C ILE A 1 -5.60 11.66 -6.01
N LEU A 2 -5.36 11.05 -4.85
CA LEU A 2 -6.08 11.33 -3.62
C LEU A 2 -5.07 11.63 -2.50
N ILE A 3 -5.30 12.73 -1.78
CA ILE A 3 -4.39 13.21 -0.74
C ILE A 3 -5.17 13.29 0.58
N CYS A 4 -4.72 12.55 1.58
CA CYS A 4 -5.30 12.57 2.92
C CYS A 4 -4.30 13.07 3.95
N LYS A 5 -4.78 13.92 4.84
CA LYS A 5 -4.05 14.40 6.01
C LYS A 5 -4.99 14.32 7.21
N TYR A 6 -4.51 13.73 8.31
CA TYR A 6 -5.24 13.70 9.59
C TYR A 6 -6.66 13.12 9.49
N SER A 7 -6.78 11.93 8.90
CA SER A 7 -8.07 11.26 8.77
C SER A 7 -7.92 9.75 8.81
N PHE A 8 -8.95 9.07 9.30
CA PHE A 8 -9.12 7.64 9.07
C PHE A 8 -10.05 7.43 7.87
N PHE A 9 -9.72 6.51 6.98
CA PHE A 9 -10.60 6.21 5.84
C PHE A 9 -10.42 4.78 5.32
N ILE A 10 -11.43 4.36 4.55
CA ILE A 10 -11.41 3.11 3.78
C ILE A 10 -11.56 3.48 2.31
N LEU A 11 -10.70 2.94 1.47
CA LEU A 11 -10.71 3.20 0.03
C LEU A 11 -10.85 1.88 -0.73
N ILE A 12 -11.89 1.81 -1.58
CA ILE A 12 -12.18 0.65 -2.42
C ILE A 12 -12.05 1.10 -3.87
N CYS A 13 -11.09 0.53 -4.59
CA CYS A 13 -10.89 0.78 -6.02
C CYS A 13 -11.08 -0.50 -6.82
N LYS A 14 -11.80 -0.37 -7.94
CA LYS A 14 -12.01 -1.44 -8.91
C LYS A 14 -11.74 -0.88 -10.30
N TYR A 15 -10.88 -1.54 -11.06
CA TYR A 15 -10.67 -1.30 -12.49
C TYR A 15 -10.08 0.06 -12.90
N SER A 16 -9.70 0.94 -11.96
CA SER A 16 -9.16 2.26 -12.27
C SER A 16 -7.81 2.49 -11.58
N PRO A 17 -6.79 3.01 -12.31
CA PRO A 17 -5.52 3.34 -11.69
C PRO A 17 -5.64 4.57 -10.80
N PHE A 18 -4.89 4.59 -9.70
CA PHE A 18 -4.87 5.76 -8.82
C PHE A 18 -3.54 5.93 -8.10
N ILE A 19 -3.39 7.10 -7.48
CA ILE A 19 -2.27 7.42 -6.62
C ILE A 19 -2.85 7.93 -5.31
N LEU A 20 -2.37 7.39 -4.19
CA LEU A 20 -2.77 7.74 -2.83
C LEU A 20 -1.57 8.30 -2.07
N ILE A 21 -1.72 9.51 -1.53
CA ILE A 21 -0.71 10.15 -0.67
C ILE A 21 -1.33 10.38 0.69
N CYS A 22 -0.70 9.83 1.73
CA CYS A 22 -1.23 9.84 3.10
C CYS A 22 -0.19 10.32 4.10
N LYS A 23 -0.64 11.17 5.02
CA LYS A 23 0.17 11.69 6.12
C LYS A 23 -0.64 11.68 7.41
N TYR A 24 -0.15 10.99 8.44
CA TYR A 24 -0.83 10.89 9.74
C TYR A 24 -2.28 10.38 9.63
N SER A 25 -2.52 9.46 8.69
CA SER A 25 -3.86 9.02 8.34
C SER A 25 -3.89 7.49 8.31
N PRO A 26 -4.45 6.80 9.31
CA PRO A 26 -4.62 5.36 9.23
C PRO A 26 -5.65 5.01 8.16
N PHE A 27 -5.43 3.95 7.38
CA PHE A 27 -6.41 3.57 6.35
C PHE A 27 -6.42 2.09 5.99
N ILE A 28 -7.51 1.68 5.34
CA ILE A 28 -7.64 0.37 4.71
C ILE A 28 -7.84 0.60 3.21
N LEU A 29 -7.08 -0.12 2.39
CA LEU A 29 -7.13 -0.01 0.94
C LEU A 29 -7.40 -1.38 0.31
N ILE A 30 -8.50 -1.46 -0.43
CA ILE A 30 -8.92 -2.67 -1.15
C ILE A 30 -8.90 -2.38 -2.64
N CYS A 31 -8.04 -3.09 -3.36
CA CYS A 31 -7.86 -2.91 -4.80
C CYS A 31 -8.07 -4.20 -5.58
N LYS A 32 -8.79 -4.07 -6.69
CA LYS A 32 -9.04 -5.19 -7.62
C LYS A 32 -8.84 -4.71 -9.06
N TYR A 33 -7.93 -5.36 -9.78
CA TYR A 33 -7.66 -5.07 -11.20
C TYR A 33 -7.27 -3.61 -11.47
N SER A 34 -6.59 -2.95 -10.53
CA SER A 34 -6.28 -1.53 -10.58
C SER A 34 -4.81 -1.28 -10.24
N PRO A 35 -3.98 -0.75 -11.16
CA PRO A 35 -2.63 -0.31 -10.83
C PRO A 35 -2.66 0.82 -9.80
N PHE A 36 -1.76 0.87 -8.83
CA PHE A 36 -1.68 2.04 -7.97
C PHE A 36 -0.30 2.37 -7.42
N ILE A 37 -0.15 3.62 -7.00
CA ILE A 37 1.03 4.10 -6.27
C ILE A 37 0.55 4.61 -4.91
N LEU A 38 1.25 4.20 -3.86
CA LEU A 38 0.92 4.54 -2.49
C LEU A 38 2.13 5.15 -1.79
N ILE A 39 1.98 6.38 -1.31
CA ILE A 39 3.00 7.12 -0.58
C ILE A 39 2.46 7.44 0.81
N CYS A 40 3.14 6.96 1.83
CA CYS A 40 2.66 7.02 3.21
C CYS A 40 3.74 7.50 4.18
N LYS A 41 3.33 8.34 5.12
CA LYS A 41 4.20 8.86 6.18
C LYS A 41 3.43 8.91 7.50
N TYR A 42 3.93 8.20 8.52
CA TYR A 42 3.30 8.11 9.84
C TYR A 42 1.85 7.62 9.81
N SER A 43 1.53 6.65 8.96
CA SER A 43 0.16 6.19 8.70
C SER A 43 0.09 4.66 8.80
N PRO A 44 -0.54 4.09 9.84
CA PRO A 44 -0.84 2.65 9.87
C PRO A 44 -1.74 2.28 8.69
N PHE A 45 -1.49 1.17 7.99
CA PHE A 45 -2.43 0.76 6.96
C PHE A 45 -2.54 -0.74 6.71
N ILE A 46 -3.68 -1.13 6.17
CA ILE A 46 -3.94 -2.47 5.65
C ILE A 46 -4.19 -2.37 4.16
N LEU A 47 -3.50 -3.20 3.38
CA LEU A 47 -3.58 -3.22 1.93
C LEU A 47 -3.96 -4.61 1.45
N ILE A 48 -5.11 -4.70 0.77
CA ILE A 48 -5.64 -5.94 0.19
C ILE A 48 -5.74 -5.76 -1.32
N CYS A 49 -4.97 -6.55 -2.07
CA CYS A 49 -4.81 -6.38 -3.51
C CYS A 49 -4.99 -7.70 -4.27
N LYS A 50 -5.73 -7.63 -5.37
CA LYS A 50 -5.96 -8.77 -6.26
C LYS A 50 -5.78 -8.34 -7.72
N TYR A 51 -4.86 -8.99 -8.44
CA TYR A 51 -4.59 -8.71 -9.86
C TYR A 51 -4.23 -7.23 -10.14
N SER A 52 -3.46 -6.61 -9.25
CA SER A 52 -3.18 -5.17 -9.30
C SER A 52 -1.68 -4.92 -9.08
N PRO A 53 -0.94 -4.44 -10.10
CA PRO A 53 0.45 -4.03 -9.88
C PRO A 53 0.49 -2.78 -8.99
N PHE A 54 1.49 -2.69 -8.09
CA PHE A 54 1.59 -1.51 -7.24
C PHE A 54 3.01 -1.13 -6.81
N ILE A 55 3.15 0.15 -6.47
CA ILE A 55 4.36 0.72 -5.88
C ILE A 55 3.98 1.28 -4.51
N LEU A 56 4.74 0.90 -3.48
CA LEU A 56 4.51 1.32 -2.10
C LEU A 56 5.76 1.96 -1.52
N ILE A 57 5.64 3.22 -1.11
CA ILE A 57 6.70 4.00 -0.47
C ILE A 57 6.20 4.44 0.91
N CYS A 58 6.89 4.00 1.96
CA CYS A 58 6.43 4.19 3.33
C CYS A 58 7.53 4.67 4.27
N LYS A 59 7.19 5.56 5.21
CA LYS A 59 8.10 6.04 6.26
C LYS A 59 7.40 6.04 7.62
N TYR A 60 7.97 5.33 8.59
CA TYR A 60 7.46 5.24 9.97
C TYR A 60 6.00 4.77 10.07
N SER A 61 5.65 3.66 9.42
CA SER A 61 4.26 3.23 9.28
C SER A 61 4.12 1.70 9.39
N PRO A 62 3.50 1.16 10.45
CA PRO A 62 3.18 -0.26 10.51
C PRO A 62 2.20 -0.62 9.38
N PHE A 63 2.42 -1.75 8.71
CA PHE A 63 1.52 -2.15 7.63
C PHE A 63 1.31 -3.66 7.51
N ILE A 64 0.13 -4.00 7.02
CA ILE A 64 -0.24 -5.36 6.61
C ILE A 64 -0.53 -5.32 5.11
N LEU A 65 0.12 -6.23 4.38
CA LEU A 65 0.00 -6.34 2.94
C LEU A 65 -0.43 -7.75 2.55
N ILE A 66 -1.60 -7.87 1.93
CA ILE A 66 -2.17 -9.13 1.44
C ILE A 66 -2.37 -8.98 -0.07
N CYS A 67 -1.61 -9.76 -0.85
CA CYS A 67 -1.59 -9.64 -2.31
C CYS A 67 -1.74 -10.99 -3.02
N LYS A 68 -2.52 -11.00 -4.11
CA LYS A 68 -2.73 -12.18 -4.95
C LYS A 68 -2.57 -11.82 -6.43
N TYR A 69 -1.61 -12.45 -7.11
CA TYR A 69 -1.31 -12.28 -8.54
C TYR A 69 -0.94 -10.84 -8.93
N SER A 70 0.16 -10.29 -8.41
CA SER A 70 0.48 -8.87 -8.61
C SER A 70 1.98 -8.57 -8.55
N PRO A 71 2.59 -7.93 -9.58
CA PRO A 71 3.93 -7.35 -9.44
C PRO A 71 3.91 -6.26 -8.37
N PHE A 72 4.93 -6.21 -7.51
CA PHE A 72 5.04 -5.09 -6.57
C PHE A 72 6.45 -4.62 -6.27
N ILE A 73 6.56 -3.33 -5.95
CA ILE A 73 7.76 -2.67 -5.46
C ILE A 73 7.44 -2.04 -4.10
N LEU A 74 8.29 -2.29 -3.10
CA LEU A 74 8.11 -1.79 -1.74
C LEU A 74 9.40 -1.12 -1.22
N ILE A 75 9.33 0.12 -0.76
CA ILE A 75 10.46 0.84 -0.14
C ILE A 75 10.03 1.45 1.21
N CYS A 76 10.69 1.08 2.31
CA CYS A 76 10.31 1.43 3.69
C CYS A 76 11.50 1.95 4.54
N LYS A 77 11.25 2.86 5.51
CA LYS A 77 12.13 3.00 6.69
C LYS A 77 11.43 3.19 8.04
N TYR A 78 11.74 2.25 8.94
CA TYR A 78 11.30 1.92 10.31
C TYR A 78 9.81 1.65 10.58
N SER A 79 9.40 0.41 10.32
CA SER A 79 8.12 -0.12 10.80
C SER A 79 8.06 -1.65 10.82
N PRO A 80 7.30 -2.24 11.76
CA PRO A 80 6.94 -3.65 11.69
C PRO A 80 6.00 -3.88 10.50
N PHE A 81 6.22 -4.97 9.76
CA PHE A 81 5.39 -5.30 8.61
C PHE A 81 5.02 -6.78 8.55
N ILE A 82 3.83 -7.04 8.01
CA ILE A 82 3.37 -8.39 7.66
C ILE A 82 3.06 -8.40 6.16
N LEU A 83 3.63 -9.36 5.43
CA LEU A 83 3.47 -9.50 3.99
C LEU A 83 3.02 -10.92 3.65
N ILE A 84 1.89 -11.05 2.96
CA ILE A 84 1.33 -12.32 2.49
C ILE A 84 1.11 -12.20 0.97
N CYS A 85 1.88 -12.95 0.18
CA CYS A 85 1.81 -12.96 -1.28
C CYS A 85 1.66 -14.39 -1.82
N LYS A 86 0.87 -14.56 -2.89
CA LYS A 86 0.58 -15.90 -3.46
C LYS A 86 1.24 -16.20 -4.81
N TYR A 87 1.43 -15.22 -5.69
CA TYR A 87 2.16 -15.34 -6.97
C TYR A 87 2.54 -13.94 -7.47
N SER A 88 3.83 -13.60 -7.53
CA SER A 88 4.28 -12.24 -7.88
C SER A 88 5.80 -12.14 -8.03
N PRO A 89 6.33 -11.44 -9.06
CA PRO A 89 7.66 -10.85 -8.98
C PRO A 89 7.64 -9.69 -7.97
N PHE A 90 8.65 -9.60 -7.10
CA PHE A 90 8.70 -8.55 -6.08
C PHE A 90 10.09 -7.95 -5.88
N ILE A 91 10.11 -6.66 -5.53
CA ILE A 91 11.29 -5.97 -5.01
C ILE A 91 10.90 -5.26 -3.71
N LEU A 92 11.66 -5.49 -2.64
CA LEU A 92 11.40 -4.96 -1.31
C LEU A 92 12.71 -4.42 -0.71
N ILE A 93 12.76 -3.14 -0.34
CA ILE A 93 13.93 -2.54 0.34
C ILE A 93 13.48 -1.88 1.64
N CYS A 94 13.83 -2.53 2.75
CA CYS A 94 13.57 -2.07 4.11
C CYS A 94 14.86 -1.63 4.77
N LYS A 95 14.98 -0.32 4.96
CA LYS A 95 15.92 0.28 5.90
C LYS A 95 15.41 0.03 7.34
N TYR A 96 16.22 -0.44 8.29
CA TYR A 96 16.07 0.04 9.67
C TYR A 96 16.63 1.44 9.62
#